data_AF-A0A835YHG7-F1
#
_entry.id   AF-A0A835YHG7-F1
#
_cell.length_a   1.000
_cell.length_b   1.000
_cell.length_c   1.000
_cell.angle_alpha   90.00
_cell.angle_beta   90.00
_cell.angle_gamma   90.00
#
_symmetry.space_group_name_H-M   'P 1'
#
loop_
_entity.id
_entity.type
_entity.pdbx_description
1 polymer ?
#
loop_
_entity_poly.entity_id
_entity_poly.type
_entity_poly.pdbx_seq_one_letter_code
_entity_poly.pdbx_strand_id
1 'polypeptide(L)'
;MQEESVYALIPQPQEMPVRPPRHTSKFPGRTHPAEFPFGQNKLQEHSTFGRPDGFNGPSPLQAHEKEPKLPAPGPPTNPKTKVRPPVPLKDERPTMGLTSNKNFITTNAVDVILAKPGKVPQPDFQWTMKSDYGKVPLYLKRNKDRVAREKEQFTQYLRMREAPEANAHVSQLSPEDRVQLVKHLKAKWGSVNTAYQGLPLSVDSGPKKARKEAMERELAEIERDIRTLERGEVVLVVED
;
A
#
# COMPACT_ATOMS: atom_id res chain seq x y z
N MET A 1 18.76 52.80 -14.79
CA MET A 1 18.78 53.28 -13.39
C MET A 1 17.38 53.06 -12.86
N GLN A 2 17.20 52.19 -11.87
CA GLN A 2 15.94 52.14 -11.15
C GLN A 2 15.91 53.41 -10.29
N GLU A 3 14.88 54.23 -10.45
CA GLU A 3 14.73 55.47 -9.70
C GLU A 3 14.52 55.12 -8.22
N GLU A 4 15.48 55.48 -7.37
CA GLU A 4 15.42 55.23 -5.95
C GLU A 4 14.31 56.08 -5.32
N SER A 5 13.39 55.45 -4.59
CA SER A 5 12.26 56.11 -3.94
C SER A 5 12.28 55.83 -2.45
N VAL A 6 12.21 56.89 -1.63
CA VAL A 6 12.17 56.80 -0.16
C VAL A 6 10.98 55.97 0.33
N TYR A 7 9.88 55.96 -0.43
CA TYR A 7 8.67 55.17 -0.10
C TYR A 7 8.85 53.66 -0.34
N ALA A 8 9.89 53.24 -1.07
CA ALA A 8 10.24 51.85 -1.33
C ALA A 8 11.35 51.32 -0.39
N LEU A 9 11.81 52.13 0.57
CA LEU A 9 12.89 51.78 1.50
C LEU A 9 12.51 50.64 2.45
N ILE A 10 11.24 50.58 2.86
CA ILE A 10 10.71 49.50 3.69
C ILE A 10 9.76 48.67 2.80
N PRO A 11 10.10 47.41 2.50
CA PRO A 11 9.22 46.57 1.70
C PRO A 11 7.90 46.35 2.45
N GLN A 12 6.79 46.39 1.70
CA GLN A 12 5.47 46.09 2.26
C GLN A 12 5.46 44.66 2.80
N PRO A 13 4.88 44.39 3.98
CA PRO A 13 4.79 43.05 4.53
C PRO A 13 3.98 42.17 3.58
N GLN A 14 4.62 41.16 3.00
CA GLN A 14 3.95 40.20 2.14
C GLN A 14 3.13 39.24 3.00
N GLU A 15 1.80 39.31 2.90
CA GLU A 15 0.91 38.38 3.58
C GLU A 15 1.10 36.97 3.00
N MET A 16 1.69 36.06 3.81
CA MET A 16 1.81 34.66 3.42
C MET A 16 0.43 33.97 3.53
N PRO A 17 -0.10 33.41 2.44
CA PRO A 17 -1.41 32.73 2.50
C PRO A 17 -1.33 31.50 3.41
N VAL A 18 -2.32 31.35 4.29
CA VAL A 18 -2.45 30.18 5.16
C VAL A 18 -2.80 28.95 4.31
N ARG A 19 -2.11 27.84 4.55
CA ARG A 19 -2.38 26.58 3.84
C ARG A 19 -3.81 26.11 4.15
N PRO A 20 -4.59 25.69 3.13
CA PRO A 20 -5.93 25.18 3.37
C PRO A 20 -5.88 23.91 4.24
N PRO A 21 -6.94 23.63 5.01
CA PRO A 21 -7.01 22.42 5.81
C PRO A 21 -6.89 21.17 4.93
N ARG A 22 -6.25 20.13 5.47
CA ARG A 22 -6.08 18.86 4.75
C ARG A 22 -7.46 18.25 4.46
N HIS A 23 -7.67 17.83 3.22
CA HIS A 23 -8.89 17.14 2.81
C HIS A 23 -9.13 15.88 3.67
N THR A 24 -10.32 15.76 4.25
CA THR A 24 -10.78 14.56 4.94
C THR A 24 -11.76 13.80 4.04
N SER A 25 -11.52 12.51 3.85
CA SER A 25 -12.38 11.69 3.01
C SER A 25 -13.77 11.52 3.63
N LYS A 26 -14.79 11.33 2.80
CA LYS A 26 -16.16 10.99 3.24
C LYS A 26 -16.27 9.58 3.82
N PHE A 27 -15.24 8.74 3.64
CA PHE A 27 -15.26 7.35 4.09
C PHE A 27 -14.75 7.25 5.53
N PRO A 28 -15.41 6.45 6.38
CA PRO A 28 -14.99 6.25 7.76
C PRO A 28 -13.66 5.51 7.80
N GLY A 29 -12.76 5.92 8.70
CA GLY A 29 -11.44 5.28 8.85
C GLY A 29 -11.43 4.06 9.78
N ARG A 30 -12.37 3.98 10.74
CA ARG A 30 -12.55 2.82 11.61
C ARG A 30 -13.76 2.03 11.12
N THR A 31 -13.58 0.74 10.92
CA THR A 31 -14.61 -0.19 10.40
C THR A 31 -14.93 -1.26 11.44
N HIS A 32 -16.20 -1.60 11.60
CA HIS A 32 -16.60 -2.68 12.51
C HIS A 32 -16.25 -4.04 11.89
N PRO A 33 -15.74 -5.03 12.67
CA PRO A 33 -15.29 -6.30 12.09
C PRO A 33 -16.40 -7.10 11.38
N ALA A 34 -17.67 -6.89 11.73
CA ALA A 34 -18.82 -7.50 11.06
C ALA A 34 -19.05 -7.01 9.61
N GLU A 35 -18.42 -5.91 9.19
CA GLU A 35 -18.52 -5.41 7.81
C GLU A 35 -17.72 -6.27 6.83
N PHE A 36 -16.76 -7.06 7.33
CA PHE A 36 -15.90 -7.91 6.51
C PHE A 36 -16.44 -9.35 6.42
N PRO A 37 -16.30 -10.03 5.26
CA PRO A 37 -16.75 -11.41 5.09
C PRO A 37 -15.86 -12.44 5.82
N PHE A 38 -14.66 -12.04 6.22
CA PHE A 38 -13.69 -12.89 6.89
C PHE A 38 -13.26 -12.26 8.21
N GLY A 39 -13.48 -12.98 9.32
CA GLY A 39 -13.12 -12.54 10.66
C GLY A 39 -14.17 -12.87 11.71
N GLN A 40 -13.93 -12.45 12.94
CA GLN A 40 -14.89 -12.55 14.03
C GLN A 40 -15.80 -11.32 14.03
N ASN A 41 -17.11 -11.52 13.90
CA ASN A 41 -18.08 -10.42 13.72
C ASN A 41 -18.44 -9.67 15.02
N LYS A 42 -17.90 -10.09 16.17
CA LYS A 42 -18.25 -9.55 17.49
C LYS A 42 -17.05 -8.86 18.11
N LEU A 43 -17.26 -7.66 18.64
CA LEU A 43 -16.30 -6.96 19.48
C LEU A 43 -16.66 -7.24 20.95
N GLN A 44 -15.79 -7.97 21.65
CA GLN A 44 -15.93 -8.31 23.07
C GLN A 44 -14.66 -7.91 23.79
N GLU A 45 -14.78 -7.29 24.96
CA GLU A 45 -13.64 -6.70 25.67
C GLU A 45 -12.63 -7.75 26.16
N HIS A 46 -13.09 -8.79 26.86
CA HIS A 46 -12.23 -9.76 27.55
C HIS A 46 -12.69 -11.21 27.32
N SER A 47 -13.15 -11.52 26.09
CA SER A 47 -13.69 -12.86 25.77
C SER A 47 -12.62 -13.96 25.73
N THR A 48 -11.39 -13.65 25.30
CA THR A 48 -10.36 -14.67 25.07
C THR A 48 -9.57 -15.02 26.33
N PHE A 49 -9.25 -14.03 27.16
CA PHE A 49 -8.37 -14.20 28.33
C PHE A 49 -9.05 -13.88 29.67
N GLY A 50 -10.33 -13.49 29.66
CA GLY A 50 -11.06 -13.16 30.88
C GLY A 50 -10.54 -11.90 31.59
N ARG A 51 -10.99 -11.71 32.83
CA ARG A 51 -10.57 -10.60 33.70
C ARG A 51 -9.41 -11.05 34.59
N PRO A 52 -8.53 -10.11 35.01
CA PRO A 52 -7.43 -10.42 35.92
C PRO A 52 -7.94 -10.95 37.28
N ASP A 53 -7.07 -11.69 37.96
CA ASP A 53 -7.37 -12.27 39.27
C ASP A 53 -7.77 -11.19 40.28
N GLY A 54 -8.80 -11.47 41.08
CA GLY A 54 -9.40 -10.51 42.03
C GLY A 54 -10.64 -9.77 41.51
N PHE A 55 -10.85 -9.69 40.19
CA PHE A 55 -12.07 -9.09 39.60
C PHE A 55 -13.25 -10.06 39.46
N ASN A 56 -13.00 -11.36 39.60
CA ASN A 56 -14.01 -12.42 39.45
C ASN A 56 -14.75 -12.76 40.77
N GLY A 57 -14.79 -11.83 41.72
CA GLY A 57 -15.52 -12.00 42.98
C GLY A 57 -17.04 -12.02 42.78
N PRO A 58 -17.80 -12.80 43.57
CA PRO A 58 -19.25 -12.83 43.47
C PRO A 58 -19.87 -11.52 43.97
N SER A 59 -20.90 -11.03 43.26
CA SER A 59 -21.74 -9.91 43.68
C SER A 59 -23.12 -10.40 44.12
N PRO A 60 -23.70 -9.87 45.21
CA PRO A 60 -25.06 -10.25 45.61
C PRO A 60 -26.09 -9.77 44.58
N LEU A 61 -27.11 -10.59 44.32
CA LEU A 61 -28.20 -10.27 43.39
C LEU A 61 -29.35 -9.54 44.09
N GLN A 62 -30.04 -8.67 43.35
CA GLN A 62 -31.28 -8.04 43.78
C GLN A 62 -32.51 -8.68 43.12
N ALA A 63 -33.68 -8.52 43.75
CA ALA A 63 -34.94 -8.95 43.16
C ALA A 63 -35.17 -8.23 41.82
N HIS A 64 -35.57 -8.99 40.80
CA HIS A 64 -35.83 -8.48 39.44
C HIS A 64 -34.60 -7.84 38.74
N GLU A 65 -33.36 -8.06 39.21
CA GLU A 65 -32.15 -7.45 38.63
C GLU A 65 -31.92 -7.83 37.16
N LYS A 66 -32.19 -9.10 36.81
CA LYS A 66 -32.01 -9.64 35.46
C LYS A 66 -33.29 -9.65 34.62
N GLU A 67 -34.38 -9.08 35.14
CA GLU A 67 -35.63 -9.06 34.39
C GLU A 67 -35.60 -7.97 33.30
N PRO A 68 -35.98 -8.32 32.07
CA PRO A 68 -36.00 -7.35 30.97
C PRO A 68 -37.12 -6.33 31.19
N LYS A 69 -36.75 -5.05 31.28
CA LYS A 69 -37.72 -3.95 31.36
C LYS A 69 -38.27 -3.64 29.98
N LEU A 70 -39.51 -4.05 29.73
CA LEU A 70 -40.21 -3.74 28.48
C LEU A 70 -40.66 -2.26 28.48
N PRO A 71 -40.43 -1.51 27.40
CA PRO A 71 -40.93 -0.15 27.27
C PRO A 71 -42.46 -0.13 27.11
N ALA A 72 -43.08 1.03 27.34
CA ALA A 72 -44.51 1.22 27.10
C ALA A 72 -44.86 0.98 25.61
N PRO A 73 -46.01 0.35 25.31
CA PRO A 73 -46.41 0.08 23.93
C PRO A 73 -46.69 1.38 23.17
N GLY A 74 -46.04 1.54 22.01
CA GLY A 74 -46.20 2.67 21.11
C GLY A 74 -46.10 2.24 19.64
N PRO A 75 -46.51 3.09 18.69
CA PRO A 75 -46.34 2.81 17.27
C PRO A 75 -44.85 2.68 16.93
N PRO A 76 -44.47 1.78 15.99
CA PRO A 76 -43.08 1.64 15.56
C PRO A 76 -42.64 2.89 14.78
N THR A 77 -41.37 3.27 14.90
CA THR A 77 -40.76 4.39 14.15
C THR A 77 -40.88 4.22 12.64
N ASN A 78 -40.73 2.98 12.16
CA ASN A 78 -40.81 2.64 10.74
C ASN A 78 -42.04 1.74 10.49
N PRO A 79 -43.19 2.32 10.11
CA PRO A 79 -44.39 1.55 9.80
C PRO A 79 -44.22 0.77 8.49
N LYS A 80 -44.87 -0.39 8.38
CA LYS A 80 -44.86 -1.19 7.15
C LYS A 80 -45.73 -0.54 6.09
N THR A 81 -45.16 -0.29 4.92
CA THR A 81 -45.88 0.22 3.75
C THR A 81 -46.78 -0.87 3.16
N LYS A 82 -48.07 -0.58 2.96
CA LYS A 82 -48.99 -1.50 2.27
C LYS A 82 -48.79 -1.38 0.75
N VAL A 83 -48.11 -2.36 0.15
CA VAL A 83 -47.83 -2.41 -1.29
C VAL A 83 -49.05 -2.87 -2.09
N ARG A 84 -49.83 -3.80 -1.54
CA ARG A 84 -51.02 -4.33 -2.21
C ARG A 84 -52.20 -3.39 -1.94
N PRO A 85 -52.98 -3.03 -2.98
CA PRO A 85 -54.21 -2.28 -2.77
C PRO A 85 -55.17 -3.12 -1.90
N PRO A 86 -56.10 -2.47 -1.19
CA PRO A 86 -57.16 -3.17 -0.49
C PRO A 86 -58.01 -3.99 -1.47
N VAL A 87 -58.63 -5.04 -0.96
CA VAL A 87 -59.60 -5.83 -1.73
C VAL A 87 -60.79 -4.91 -2.08
N PRO A 88 -61.32 -4.96 -3.32
CA PRO A 88 -62.51 -4.20 -3.70
C PRO A 88 -63.68 -4.46 -2.75
N LEU A 89 -64.51 -3.43 -2.56
CA LEU A 89 -65.69 -3.56 -1.71
C LEU A 89 -66.78 -4.39 -2.40
N LYS A 90 -67.68 -4.99 -1.63
CA LYS A 90 -68.78 -5.82 -2.16
C LYS A 90 -69.68 -5.05 -3.15
N ASP A 91 -69.90 -3.76 -2.91
CA ASP A 91 -70.76 -2.90 -3.73
C ASP A 91 -70.01 -2.23 -4.89
N GLU A 92 -68.68 -2.39 -4.95
CA GLU A 92 -67.84 -1.87 -6.02
C GLU A 92 -67.97 -2.76 -7.27
N ARG A 93 -68.68 -2.26 -8.28
CA ARG A 93 -68.85 -3.00 -9.53
C ARG A 93 -67.54 -2.95 -10.32
N PRO A 94 -66.98 -4.09 -10.75
CA PRO A 94 -65.82 -4.07 -11.63
C PRO A 94 -66.16 -3.28 -12.90
N THR A 95 -65.14 -2.73 -13.58
CA THR A 95 -65.32 -2.11 -14.89
C THR A 95 -65.79 -3.17 -15.89
N MET A 96 -67.11 -3.32 -15.99
CA MET A 96 -67.80 -4.25 -16.87
C MET A 96 -67.91 -3.62 -18.27
N GLY A 97 -67.73 -4.42 -19.31
CA GLY A 97 -67.97 -3.96 -20.69
C GLY A 97 -66.80 -3.24 -21.36
N LEU A 98 -65.54 -3.59 -21.05
CA LEU A 98 -64.41 -3.33 -21.96
C LEU A 98 -64.55 -4.17 -23.23
N THR A 99 -65.57 -3.90 -24.03
CA THR A 99 -65.73 -4.44 -25.37
C THR A 99 -65.17 -3.42 -26.34
N SER A 100 -64.04 -3.72 -26.98
CA SER A 100 -63.58 -2.90 -28.09
C SER A 100 -64.51 -3.11 -29.29
N ASN A 101 -64.94 -2.04 -29.96
CA ASN A 101 -65.62 -2.12 -31.26
C ASN A 101 -64.67 -2.55 -32.41
N LYS A 102 -63.64 -3.36 -32.09
CA LYS A 102 -62.61 -3.80 -33.01
C LYS A 102 -63.16 -4.92 -33.87
N ASN A 103 -63.10 -4.75 -35.18
CA ASN A 103 -63.46 -5.81 -36.12
C ASN A 103 -62.28 -6.79 -36.28
N PHE A 104 -62.30 -7.86 -35.49
CA PHE A 104 -61.24 -8.88 -35.45
C PHE A 104 -60.95 -9.52 -36.81
N ILE A 105 -61.94 -9.62 -37.70
CA ILE A 105 -61.74 -10.19 -39.05
C ILE A 105 -60.80 -9.29 -39.85
N THR A 106 -61.13 -8.00 -39.92
CA THR A 106 -60.32 -7.01 -40.66
C THR A 106 -58.95 -6.81 -40.03
N THR A 107 -58.86 -6.77 -38.70
CA THR A 107 -57.57 -6.52 -38.04
C THR A 107 -56.63 -7.70 -38.11
N ASN A 108 -57.13 -8.93 -38.01
CA ASN A 108 -56.30 -10.12 -38.16
C ASN A 108 -55.83 -10.27 -39.61
N ALA A 109 -56.69 -9.93 -40.59
CA ALA A 109 -56.30 -9.92 -42.00
C ALA A 109 -55.17 -8.91 -42.26
N VAL A 110 -55.31 -7.68 -41.77
CA VAL A 110 -54.28 -6.65 -41.90
C VAL A 110 -52.98 -7.05 -41.19
N ASP A 111 -53.07 -7.62 -39.98
CA ASP A 111 -51.91 -8.05 -39.20
C ASP A 111 -51.11 -9.15 -39.93
N VAL A 112 -51.80 -10.14 -40.51
CA VAL A 112 -51.17 -11.21 -41.30
C VAL A 112 -50.53 -10.67 -42.59
N ILE A 113 -51.19 -9.72 -43.26
CA ILE A 113 -50.66 -9.12 -44.51
C ILE A 113 -49.41 -8.27 -44.22
N LEU A 114 -49.41 -7.52 -43.12
CA LEU A 114 -48.29 -6.64 -42.74
C LEU A 114 -47.17 -7.38 -42.00
N ALA A 115 -47.42 -8.60 -41.52
CA ALA A 115 -46.43 -9.40 -40.82
C ALA A 115 -45.25 -9.70 -41.76
N LYS A 116 -44.06 -9.24 -41.34
CA LYS A 116 -42.83 -9.65 -42.01
C LYS A 116 -42.61 -11.15 -41.76
N PRO A 117 -42.15 -11.92 -42.77
CA PRO A 117 -41.81 -13.31 -42.58
C PRO A 117 -40.81 -13.45 -41.42
N GLY A 118 -41.03 -14.45 -40.57
CA GLY A 118 -40.29 -14.67 -39.32
C GLY A 118 -38.86 -15.14 -39.55
N LYS A 119 -38.39 -16.11 -38.75
CA LYS A 119 -37.00 -16.61 -38.78
C LYS A 119 -36.66 -17.21 -40.15
N VAL A 120 -36.14 -16.39 -41.06
CA VAL A 120 -35.48 -16.85 -42.28
C VAL A 120 -34.18 -17.54 -41.87
N PRO A 121 -33.88 -18.74 -42.37
CA PRO A 121 -32.57 -19.37 -42.17
C PRO A 121 -31.47 -18.40 -42.60
N GLN A 122 -30.69 -17.92 -41.63
CA GLN A 122 -29.55 -17.06 -41.92
C GLN A 122 -28.42 -17.92 -42.47
N PRO A 123 -27.69 -17.46 -43.51
CA PRO A 123 -26.50 -18.16 -43.95
C PRO A 123 -25.44 -18.19 -42.83
N ASP A 124 -24.54 -19.16 -42.90
CA ASP A 124 -23.45 -19.27 -41.93
C ASP A 124 -22.58 -18.02 -41.94
N PHE A 125 -22.14 -17.60 -40.76
CA PHE A 125 -21.34 -16.39 -40.61
C PHE A 125 -19.94 -16.56 -41.22
N GLN A 126 -19.67 -15.79 -42.26
CA GLN A 126 -18.37 -15.79 -42.95
C GLN A 126 -17.33 -15.01 -42.13
N TRP A 127 -16.45 -15.73 -41.42
CA TRP A 127 -15.40 -15.14 -40.56
C TRP A 127 -14.39 -14.25 -41.29
N THR A 128 -14.26 -14.40 -42.61
CA THR A 128 -13.37 -13.57 -43.45
C THR A 128 -13.94 -12.18 -43.73
N MET A 129 -15.25 -11.98 -43.58
CA MET A 129 -15.94 -10.70 -43.85
C MET A 129 -16.02 -9.78 -42.62
N LYS A 130 -15.17 -10.03 -41.61
CA LYS A 130 -15.07 -9.15 -40.45
C LYS A 130 -14.54 -7.77 -40.85
N SER A 131 -15.17 -6.71 -40.38
CA SER A 131 -14.81 -5.31 -40.70
C SER A 131 -13.38 -4.91 -40.27
N ASP A 132 -12.86 -5.64 -39.28
CA ASP A 132 -11.56 -5.49 -38.63
C ASP A 132 -10.58 -6.61 -39.02
N TYR A 133 -10.91 -7.45 -40.01
CA TYR A 133 -10.00 -8.46 -40.53
C TYR A 133 -8.71 -7.81 -41.04
N GLY A 134 -7.56 -8.31 -40.58
CA GLY A 134 -6.24 -7.78 -40.91
C GLY A 134 -5.87 -6.45 -40.21
N LYS A 135 -6.74 -5.88 -39.38
CA LYS A 135 -6.44 -4.66 -38.59
C LYS A 135 -6.07 -5.04 -37.16
N VAL A 136 -5.10 -4.33 -36.57
CA VAL A 136 -4.76 -4.50 -35.15
C VAL A 136 -5.86 -3.87 -34.29
N PRO A 137 -6.48 -4.63 -33.37
CA PRO A 137 -7.53 -4.08 -32.50
C PRO A 137 -7.04 -2.93 -31.61
N LEU A 138 -7.89 -1.91 -31.42
CA LEU A 138 -7.56 -0.71 -30.65
C LEU A 138 -7.15 -0.98 -29.21
N TYR A 139 -7.69 -2.03 -28.59
CA TYR A 139 -7.39 -2.37 -27.20
C TYR A 139 -5.92 -2.78 -27.01
N LEU A 140 -5.26 -3.36 -28.02
CA LEU A 140 -3.85 -3.75 -27.92
C LEU A 140 -2.94 -2.53 -27.81
N LYS A 141 -3.28 -1.42 -28.47
CA LYS A 141 -2.56 -0.15 -28.34
C LYS A 141 -2.69 0.38 -26.92
N ARG A 142 -3.91 0.43 -26.37
CA ARG A 142 -4.19 0.86 -24.99
C ARG A 142 -3.43 0.01 -23.95
N ASN A 143 -3.34 -1.29 -24.18
CA ASN A 143 -2.61 -2.21 -23.31
C ASN A 143 -1.10 -1.96 -23.36
N LYS A 144 -0.53 -1.74 -24.56
CA LYS A 144 0.89 -1.36 -24.70
C LYS A 144 1.20 -0.05 -23.97
N ASP A 145 0.34 0.95 -24.11
CA ASP A 145 0.50 2.25 -23.43
C ASP A 145 0.38 2.12 -21.90
N ARG A 146 -0.45 1.20 -21.41
CA ARG A 146 -0.55 0.89 -19.97
C ARG A 146 0.74 0.23 -19.46
N VAL A 147 1.20 -0.82 -20.14
CA VAL A 147 2.44 -1.54 -19.77
C VAL A 147 3.65 -0.63 -19.84
N ALA A 148 3.73 0.27 -20.83
CA ALA A 148 4.82 1.24 -20.93
C ALA A 148 4.87 2.18 -19.72
N ARG A 149 3.72 2.76 -19.33
CA ARG A 149 3.62 3.63 -18.15
C ARG A 149 3.95 2.90 -16.85
N GLU A 150 3.47 1.68 -16.69
CA GLU A 150 3.80 0.86 -15.50
C GLU A 150 5.31 0.57 -15.43
N LYS A 151 5.95 0.26 -16.55
CA LYS A 151 7.40 0.09 -16.62
C LYS A 151 8.15 1.36 -16.25
N GLU A 152 7.73 2.51 -16.78
CA GLU A 152 8.33 3.81 -16.43
C GLU A 152 8.23 4.09 -14.93
N GLN A 153 7.04 3.92 -14.34
CA GLN A 153 6.84 4.07 -12.90
C GLN A 153 7.72 3.12 -12.08
N PHE A 154 7.82 1.86 -12.50
CA PHE A 154 8.67 0.88 -11.83
C PHE A 154 10.16 1.25 -11.93
N THR A 155 10.62 1.71 -13.10
CA THR A 155 12.02 2.17 -13.27
C THR A 155 12.31 3.42 -12.45
N GLN A 156 11.36 4.36 -12.33
CA GLN A 156 11.51 5.52 -11.45
C GLN A 156 11.56 5.12 -9.98
N TYR A 157 10.71 4.18 -9.56
CA TYR A 157 10.71 3.66 -8.20
C TYR A 157 12.04 2.96 -7.86
N LEU A 158 12.57 2.14 -8.77
CA LEU A 158 13.89 1.53 -8.60
C LEU A 158 14.98 2.60 -8.51
N ARG A 159 14.99 3.62 -9.38
CA ARG A 159 15.95 4.72 -9.30
C ARG A 159 15.88 5.51 -8.00
N MET A 160 14.68 5.78 -7.48
CA MET A 160 14.52 6.47 -6.20
C MET A 160 14.96 5.61 -5.01
N ARG A 161 14.81 4.29 -5.10
CA ARG A 161 15.23 3.35 -4.06
C ARG A 161 16.73 3.04 -4.10
N GLU A 162 17.30 2.96 -5.29
CA GLU A 162 18.73 2.74 -5.53
C GLU A 162 19.54 4.03 -5.52
N ALA A 163 18.91 5.21 -5.48
CA ALA A 163 19.61 6.44 -5.15
C ALA A 163 20.10 6.30 -3.71
N PRO A 164 21.42 6.11 -3.47
CA PRO A 164 21.94 6.17 -2.11
C PRO A 164 21.64 7.56 -1.58
N GLU A 165 21.35 7.66 -0.27
CA GLU A 165 21.18 8.93 0.40
C GLU A 165 22.31 9.88 -0.02
N ALA A 166 21.95 11.06 -0.53
CA ALA A 166 22.85 12.04 -1.14
C ALA A 166 23.88 12.65 -0.17
N ASN A 167 24.18 11.99 0.96
CA ASN A 167 25.06 12.46 2.03
C ASN A 167 26.29 11.57 2.25
N ALA A 168 26.40 10.38 1.65
CA ALA A 168 27.65 9.62 1.70
C ALA A 168 28.52 9.99 0.49
N HIS A 169 29.50 10.87 0.69
CA HIS A 169 30.53 11.14 -0.31
C HIS A 169 31.42 9.90 -0.42
N VAL A 170 30.97 8.93 -1.23
CA VAL A 170 31.72 7.70 -1.49
C VAL A 170 32.73 7.99 -2.59
N SER A 171 33.98 8.26 -2.19
CA SER A 171 35.11 8.49 -3.09
C SER A 171 35.86 7.18 -3.35
N GLN A 172 36.24 6.93 -4.60
CA GLN A 172 37.12 5.78 -4.92
C GLN A 172 38.56 6.11 -4.51
N LEU A 173 39.20 5.25 -3.73
CA LEU A 173 40.62 5.42 -3.38
C LEU A 173 41.47 5.26 -4.65
N SER A 174 42.35 6.22 -4.90
CA SER A 174 43.25 6.15 -6.06
C SER A 174 44.18 4.93 -5.95
N PRO A 175 44.62 4.35 -7.08
CA PRO A 175 45.54 3.21 -7.05
C PRO A 175 46.90 3.57 -6.41
N GLU A 176 47.32 4.83 -6.53
CA GLU A 176 48.56 5.34 -5.95
C GLU A 176 48.47 5.40 -4.42
N ASP A 177 47.38 5.95 -3.88
CA ASP A 177 47.15 6.05 -2.44
C ASP A 177 47.00 4.66 -1.81
N ARG A 178 46.37 3.72 -2.53
CA ARG A 178 46.28 2.32 -2.10
C ARG A 178 47.66 1.68 -1.93
N VAL A 179 48.56 1.85 -2.91
CA VAL A 179 49.93 1.30 -2.83
C VAL A 179 50.70 1.92 -1.67
N GLN A 180 50.53 3.23 -1.45
CA GLN A 180 51.14 3.93 -0.31
C GLN A 180 50.61 3.41 1.03
N LEU A 181 49.29 3.21 1.14
CA LEU A 181 48.64 2.68 2.34
C LEU A 181 49.12 1.26 2.66
N VAL A 182 49.19 0.37 1.66
CA VAL A 182 49.70 -1.00 1.83
C VAL A 182 51.17 -0.98 2.27
N LYS A 183 51.99 -0.08 1.69
CA LYS A 183 53.40 0.08 2.09
C LYS A 183 53.51 0.50 3.56
N HIS A 184 52.67 1.43 4.00
CA HIS A 184 52.64 1.88 5.40
C HIS A 184 52.19 0.77 6.36
N LEU A 185 51.16 0.00 5.99
CA LEU A 185 50.70 -1.15 6.77
C LEU A 185 51.78 -2.24 6.89
N LYS A 186 52.53 -2.52 5.82
CA LYS A 186 53.67 -3.45 5.85
C LYS A 186 54.82 -2.96 6.74
N ALA A 187 55.10 -1.66 6.73
CA ALA A 187 56.09 -1.06 7.63
C ALA A 187 55.65 -1.16 9.09
N LYS A 188 54.37 -0.89 9.37
CA LYS A 188 53.77 -1.05 10.71
C LYS A 188 53.86 -2.51 11.18
N TRP A 189 53.45 -3.46 10.33
CA TRP A 189 53.57 -4.89 10.62
C TRP A 189 55.02 -5.28 10.94
N GLY A 190 55.99 -4.79 10.18
CA GLY A 190 57.42 -5.01 10.44
C GLY A 190 57.83 -4.51 11.83
N SER A 191 57.44 -3.29 12.21
CA SER A 191 57.74 -2.74 13.53
C SER A 191 57.13 -3.55 14.68
N VAL A 192 55.85 -3.91 14.59
CA VAL A 192 55.14 -4.69 15.61
C VAL A 192 55.70 -6.11 15.68
N ASN A 193 56.01 -6.73 14.53
CA ASN A 193 56.60 -8.06 14.49
C ASN A 193 58.01 -8.07 15.09
N THR A 194 58.87 -7.06 14.81
CA THR A 194 60.18 -6.97 15.47
C THR A 194 60.05 -6.84 16.99
N ALA A 195 59.10 -6.04 17.47
CA ALA A 195 58.81 -5.93 18.90
C ALA A 195 58.27 -7.23 19.51
N TYR A 196 57.45 -7.97 18.75
CA TYR A 196 56.91 -9.28 19.14
C TYR A 196 58.02 -10.35 19.22
N GLN A 197 58.90 -10.42 18.22
CA GLN A 197 60.05 -11.34 18.21
C GLN A 197 61.08 -11.01 19.31
N GLY A 198 61.15 -9.74 19.72
CA GLY A 198 62.00 -9.28 20.84
C GLY A 198 61.43 -9.59 22.23
N LEU A 199 60.25 -10.21 22.34
CA LEU A 199 59.69 -10.61 23.64
C LEU A 199 60.50 -11.77 24.26
N PRO A 200 60.66 -11.79 25.59
CA PRO A 200 61.30 -12.91 26.29
C PRO A 200 60.54 -14.22 26.06
N LEU A 201 61.27 -15.32 25.86
CA LEU A 201 60.71 -16.66 25.64
C LEU A 201 59.83 -17.15 26.81
N SER A 202 60.08 -16.67 28.03
CA SER A 202 59.30 -17.01 29.22
C SER A 202 58.12 -16.04 29.46
N VAL A 203 56.90 -16.58 29.38
CA VAL A 203 55.63 -15.83 29.50
C VAL A 203 54.90 -16.19 30.80
N ASP A 204 55.62 -16.16 31.91
CA ASP A 204 55.13 -16.71 33.19
C ASP A 204 54.20 -15.75 33.97
N SER A 205 54.20 -14.46 33.62
CA SER A 205 53.47 -13.41 34.34
C SER A 205 52.28 -12.91 33.52
N GLY A 206 51.14 -12.65 34.18
CA GLY A 206 49.90 -12.19 33.53
C GLY A 206 50.09 -10.97 32.59
N PRO A 207 50.79 -9.90 33.01
CA PRO A 207 51.10 -8.76 32.14
C PRO A 207 51.92 -9.13 30.89
N LYS A 208 52.82 -10.12 30.98
CA LYS A 208 53.59 -10.61 29.82
C LYS A 208 52.68 -11.32 28.81
N LYS A 209 51.73 -12.12 29.30
CA LYS A 209 50.70 -12.77 28.46
C LYS A 209 49.82 -11.74 27.76
N ALA A 210 49.31 -10.76 28.51
CA ALA A 210 48.47 -9.70 27.95
C ALA A 210 49.19 -8.88 26.86
N ARG A 211 50.46 -8.54 27.09
CA ARG A 211 51.28 -7.82 26.09
C ARG A 211 51.49 -8.64 24.81
N LYS A 212 51.76 -9.94 24.97
CA LYS A 212 51.90 -10.88 23.84
C LYS A 212 50.59 -10.97 23.04
N GLU A 213 49.47 -11.22 23.71
CA GLU A 213 48.15 -11.31 23.07
C GLU A 213 47.75 -10.01 22.37
N ALA A 214 48.08 -8.85 22.94
CA ALA A 214 47.81 -7.56 22.30
C ALA A 214 48.57 -7.41 20.97
N MET A 215 49.86 -7.78 20.95
CA MET A 215 50.67 -7.77 19.73
C MET A 215 50.18 -8.81 18.71
N GLU A 216 49.77 -10.00 19.14
CA GLU A 216 49.19 -11.03 18.26
C GLU A 216 47.87 -10.54 17.62
N ARG A 217 46.99 -9.87 18.39
CA ARG A 217 45.76 -9.28 17.87
C ARG A 217 46.04 -8.18 16.83
N GLU A 218 46.97 -7.29 17.13
CA GLU A 218 47.34 -6.20 16.21
C GLU A 218 47.98 -6.74 14.92
N LEU A 219 48.85 -7.75 15.01
CA LEU A 219 49.41 -8.41 13.83
C LEU A 219 48.32 -9.07 12.97
N ALA A 220 47.39 -9.79 13.61
CA ALA A 220 46.29 -10.44 12.91
C ALA A 220 45.29 -9.46 12.28
N GLU A 221 45.15 -8.25 12.82
CA GLU A 221 44.38 -7.15 12.23
C GLU A 221 45.08 -6.61 10.98
N ILE A 222 46.35 -6.21 11.11
CA ILE A 222 47.12 -5.67 9.98
C ILE A 222 47.21 -6.68 8.83
N GLU A 223 47.35 -7.97 9.13
CA GLU A 223 47.36 -9.03 8.10
C GLU A 223 46.02 -9.16 7.37
N ARG A 224 44.89 -9.02 8.06
CA ARG A 224 43.57 -9.04 7.44
C ARG A 224 43.39 -7.85 6.51
N ASP A 225 43.80 -6.67 6.96
CA ASP A 225 43.68 -5.43 6.21
C ASP A 225 44.56 -5.42 4.95
N ILE A 226 45.79 -5.93 5.04
CA ILE A 226 46.65 -6.10 3.87
C ILE A 226 46.00 -7.08 2.87
N ARG A 227 45.45 -8.22 3.34
CA ARG A 227 44.81 -9.21 2.45
C ARG A 227 43.57 -8.66 1.76
N THR A 228 42.73 -7.89 2.45
CA THR A 228 41.54 -7.26 1.84
C THR A 228 41.95 -6.18 0.84
N LEU A 229 42.92 -5.34 1.19
CA LEU A 229 43.42 -4.29 0.30
C LEU A 229 44.20 -4.84 -0.90
N GLU A 230 44.89 -5.97 -0.81
CA GLU A 230 45.58 -6.59 -1.95
C GLU A 230 44.60 -7.33 -2.88
N ARG A 231 43.56 -7.97 -2.33
CA ARG A 231 42.55 -8.72 -3.11
C ARG A 231 41.56 -7.84 -3.86
N GLY A 232 41.15 -6.70 -3.30
CA GLY A 232 40.14 -5.82 -3.90
C GLY A 232 40.72 -4.91 -4.99
N GLU A 233 40.15 -4.92 -6.20
CA GLU A 233 40.57 -4.01 -7.28
C GLU A 233 40.06 -2.58 -7.09
N VAL A 234 38.86 -2.43 -6.52
CA VAL A 234 38.21 -1.13 -6.24
C VAL A 234 37.89 -1.02 -4.75
N VAL A 235 38.43 0.00 -4.09
CA VAL A 235 38.17 0.31 -2.67
C VAL A 235 37.38 1.61 -2.59
N LEU A 236 36.21 1.55 -1.97
CA LEU A 236 35.33 2.69 -1.76
C LEU A 236 35.60 3.26 -0.36
N VAL A 237 35.92 4.55 -0.30
CA VAL A 237 36.09 5.29 0.96
C VAL A 237 34.79 6.03 1.23
N VAL A 238 34.22 5.79 2.41
CA VAL A 238 33.09 6.57 2.91
C VAL A 238 33.70 7.68 3.76
N GLU A 239 33.60 8.92 3.30
CA GLU A 239 33.94 10.08 4.11
C GLU A 239 32.74 10.39 5.03
N ASP A 240 32.98 10.32 6.34
CA ASP A 240 32.06 10.80 7.39
C ASP A 240 32.30 12.30 7.68
#